data_AF-A0A940KJD0-F1
#
_entry.id   AF-A0A940KJD0-F1
#
_cell.length_a   1.000
_cell.length_b   1.000
_cell.length_c   1.000
_cell.angle_alpha   90.00
_cell.angle_beta   90.00
_cell.angle_gamma   90.00
#
_symmetry.space_group_name_H-M   'P 1'
#
loop_
_entity.id
_entity.type
_entity.pdbx_description
1 polymer ?
#
loop_
_entity_poly.entity_id
_entity_poly.type
_entity_poly.pdbx_seq_one_letter_code
_entity_poly.pdbx_strand_id
1 'polypeptide(L)'
;MSATVYLLTPPFTQLNTPYPATAYLKGFLNTRNISAFQADLGIEVTVALFSKNGLQQLFAHINDHLPETTSENIGRIIALQDDYITTIDDVINFLQGHNPTLAHRICKRDFLPEAGRFAQLEDLDWAFGSMGTLDKGKHLSTMYLEDLSDLIRECVDEHFGFSRYAERMGRSANSFDELYAELQKDHTYIDQLLIDILQKQMEAVQPKLVAISVPFPGNLYTSLRCGQWIKKNYPGVKIAMGGGFANTELRSLSDPRVFEFYDFITLDDGEAPIENLVHHIEGTKSLEELKRTFTLVDGKVAYFNNQSCSDYKQGQVGTPDYSDFLLDKYINAIEVVNPMHRMWSDGRWNKLTMAHGCYWGKCTFCDISLDYIRLYEPIAASLLVDRMEELIAQTGQNGFHFVDEAAPPALMRALALEIIKRKLVVSWWTNIRFEKSFTRDLCLLLKRSGCIAVSGGLEVASDRLLELIR
;
A
#
# COMPACT_ATOMS: atom_id res chain seq x y z
N MET A 1 8.32 19.48 -10.80
CA MET A 1 9.51 18.61 -10.74
C MET A 1 9.44 17.70 -11.95
N SER A 2 10.16 17.97 -13.05
CA SER A 2 10.02 17.12 -14.25
C SER A 2 10.72 15.78 -14.04
N ALA A 3 10.06 14.67 -14.39
CA ALA A 3 10.62 13.32 -14.33
C ALA A 3 10.21 12.49 -15.55
N THR A 4 11.03 11.51 -15.95
CA THR A 4 10.71 10.63 -17.09
C THR A 4 9.56 9.68 -16.75
N VAL A 5 9.60 9.11 -15.54
CA VAL A 5 8.63 8.13 -15.05
C VAL A 5 7.89 8.70 -13.84
N TYR A 6 6.56 8.64 -13.86
CA TYR A 6 5.72 8.93 -12.69
C TYR A 6 5.18 7.61 -12.12
N LEU A 7 5.60 7.26 -10.91
CA LEU A 7 5.18 6.05 -10.20
C LEU A 7 4.00 6.36 -9.29
N LEU A 8 2.90 5.63 -9.44
CA LEU A 8 1.65 5.94 -8.75
C LEU A 8 1.13 4.73 -8.00
N THR A 9 0.80 4.93 -6.73
CA THR A 9 -0.04 4.02 -5.96
C THR A 9 -1.45 4.60 -5.90
N PRO A 10 -2.47 3.93 -6.46
CA PRO A 10 -3.85 4.41 -6.44
C PRO A 10 -4.46 4.23 -5.03
N PRO A 11 -5.59 4.91 -4.74
CA PRO A 11 -6.27 4.76 -3.46
C PRO A 11 -6.65 3.33 -3.09
N PHE A 12 -6.94 3.13 -1.80
CA PHE A 12 -7.26 1.85 -1.14
C PHE A 12 -6.04 0.95 -0.83
N THR A 13 -4.93 1.57 -0.48
CA THR A 13 -3.75 0.93 0.16
C THR A 13 -3.69 1.23 1.65
N GLN A 14 -2.67 0.73 2.34
CA GLN A 14 -2.47 0.97 3.77
C GLN A 14 -2.33 2.48 4.08
N LEU A 15 -3.06 2.97 5.09
CA LEU A 15 -3.06 4.39 5.47
C LEU A 15 -1.92 4.78 6.41
N ASN A 16 -1.21 3.81 6.99
CA ASN A 16 -0.13 4.04 7.95
C ASN A 16 1.28 4.04 7.33
N THR A 17 1.42 3.56 6.10
CA THR A 17 2.71 3.50 5.40
C THR A 17 2.51 3.42 3.89
N PRO A 18 3.41 4.00 3.07
CA PRO A 18 3.40 3.77 1.64
C PRO A 18 3.55 2.28 1.33
N TYR A 19 2.81 1.81 0.33
CA TYR A 19 3.05 0.48 -0.25
C TYR A 19 4.43 0.49 -0.94
N PRO A 20 5.30 -0.50 -0.68
CA PRO A 20 6.72 -0.36 -0.99
C PRO A 20 7.08 -0.48 -2.47
N ALA A 21 6.22 -1.06 -3.33
CA ALA A 21 6.60 -1.40 -4.71
C ALA A 21 7.19 -0.23 -5.51
N THR A 22 6.59 0.96 -5.43
CA THR A 22 7.08 2.15 -6.14
C THR A 22 8.39 2.66 -5.55
N ALA A 23 8.61 2.57 -4.24
CA ALA A 23 9.88 2.93 -3.60
C ALA A 23 11.04 2.04 -4.08
N TYR A 24 10.80 0.73 -4.20
CA TYR A 24 11.80 -0.21 -4.73
C TYR A 24 12.11 0.09 -6.18
N LEU A 25 11.07 0.29 -7.00
CA LEU A 25 11.25 0.58 -8.40
C LEU A 25 11.97 1.93 -8.62
N LYS A 26 11.65 2.96 -7.83
CA LYS A 26 12.38 4.25 -7.85
C LYS A 26 13.85 4.04 -7.48
N GLY A 27 14.12 3.28 -6.42
CA GLY A 27 15.46 2.88 -6.01
C GLY A 27 16.27 2.25 -7.13
N PHE A 28 15.65 1.32 -7.87
CA PHE A 28 16.23 0.71 -9.06
C PHE A 28 16.47 1.73 -10.18
N LEU A 29 15.46 2.54 -10.54
CA LEU A 29 15.57 3.53 -11.62
C LEU A 29 16.69 4.55 -11.36
N ASN A 30 16.94 4.91 -10.10
CA ASN A 30 18.08 5.73 -9.71
C ASN A 30 19.42 5.07 -10.11
N THR A 31 19.57 3.74 -9.95
CA THR A 31 20.78 3.02 -10.40
C THR A 31 20.96 3.02 -11.92
N ARG A 32 19.88 3.25 -12.66
CA ARG A 32 19.86 3.33 -14.13
C ARG A 32 19.94 4.77 -14.65
N ASN A 33 20.00 5.76 -13.76
CA ASN A 33 19.91 7.20 -14.07
C ASN A 33 18.62 7.56 -14.83
N ILE A 34 17.53 6.84 -14.59
CA ILE A 34 16.21 7.16 -15.12
C ILE A 34 15.48 8.00 -14.07
N SER A 35 15.20 9.26 -14.41
CA SER A 35 14.49 10.17 -13.49
C SER A 35 13.07 9.68 -13.24
N ALA A 36 12.74 9.52 -11.96
CA ALA A 36 11.41 9.11 -11.52
C ALA A 36 10.92 9.98 -10.36
N PHE A 37 9.61 10.23 -10.34
CA PHE A 37 8.88 10.82 -9.22
C PHE A 37 7.79 9.85 -8.79
N GLN A 38 7.48 9.77 -7.50
CA GLN A 38 6.42 8.88 -6.99
C GLN A 38 5.40 9.59 -6.11
N ALA A 39 4.17 9.09 -6.13
CA ALA A 39 3.08 9.58 -5.29
C ALA A 39 2.21 8.42 -4.79
N ASP A 40 1.57 8.65 -3.64
CA ASP A 40 0.57 7.76 -3.07
C ASP A 40 -0.75 8.52 -3.01
N LEU A 41 -1.57 8.31 -4.05
CA LEU A 41 -2.85 9.00 -4.16
C LEU A 41 -3.83 8.55 -3.08
N GLY A 42 -3.62 7.39 -2.46
CA GLY A 42 -4.43 6.93 -1.33
C GLY A 42 -4.33 7.91 -0.17
N ILE A 43 -3.13 8.14 0.35
CA ILE A 43 -2.96 9.05 1.49
C ILE A 43 -3.30 10.50 1.13
N GLU A 44 -2.99 10.95 -0.10
CA GLU A 44 -3.31 12.30 -0.54
C GLU A 44 -4.83 12.55 -0.60
N VAL A 45 -5.60 11.61 -1.15
CA VAL A 45 -7.08 11.67 -1.16
C VAL A 45 -7.63 11.60 0.27
N THR A 46 -7.12 10.67 1.10
CA THR A 46 -7.56 10.54 2.49
C THR A 46 -7.36 11.83 3.28
N VAL A 47 -6.18 12.45 3.19
CA VAL A 47 -5.90 13.71 3.92
C VAL A 47 -6.69 14.88 3.36
N ALA A 48 -6.93 14.93 2.05
CA ALA A 48 -7.77 15.96 1.46
C ALA A 48 -9.24 15.83 1.93
N LEU A 49 -9.77 14.61 1.94
CA LEU A 49 -11.13 14.29 2.38
C LEU A 49 -11.32 14.56 3.88
N PHE A 50 -10.45 14.01 4.71
CA PHE A 50 -10.46 14.17 6.17
C PHE A 50 -9.71 15.43 6.59
N SER A 51 -10.14 16.56 6.04
CA SER A 51 -9.71 17.89 6.48
C SER A 51 -10.93 18.75 6.74
N LYS A 52 -10.76 19.85 7.45
CA LYS A 52 -11.86 20.80 7.67
C LYS A 52 -12.52 21.22 6.35
N ASN A 53 -11.71 21.58 5.35
CA ASN A 53 -12.21 21.95 4.03
C ASN A 53 -12.86 20.77 3.30
N GLY A 54 -12.26 19.58 3.38
CA GLY A 54 -12.81 18.37 2.77
C GLY A 54 -14.17 17.99 3.35
N LEU A 55 -14.33 18.06 4.68
CA LEU A 55 -15.62 17.79 5.34
C LEU A 55 -16.65 18.88 5.03
N GLN A 56 -16.26 20.16 4.97
CA GLN A 56 -17.17 21.23 4.56
C GLN A 56 -17.74 20.99 3.16
N GLN A 57 -16.89 20.59 2.20
CA GLN A 57 -17.30 20.25 0.84
C GLN A 57 -18.17 18.98 0.80
N LEU A 58 -17.81 17.97 1.58
CA LEU A 58 -18.56 16.72 1.69
C LEU A 58 -19.98 16.97 2.23
N PHE A 59 -20.11 17.66 3.36
CA PHE A 59 -21.42 17.96 3.94
C PHE A 59 -22.26 18.86 3.04
N ALA A 60 -21.64 19.85 2.35
CA ALA A 60 -22.36 20.64 1.35
C ALA A 60 -22.90 19.77 0.22
N HIS A 61 -22.09 18.86 -0.31
CA HIS A 61 -22.51 17.91 -1.35
C HIS A 61 -23.66 17.01 -0.88
N ILE A 62 -23.57 16.46 0.34
CA ILE A 62 -24.62 15.62 0.93
C ILE A 62 -25.92 16.42 1.12
N ASN A 63 -25.86 17.65 1.61
CA ASN A 63 -27.03 18.51 1.80
C ASN A 63 -27.76 18.82 0.48
N ASP A 64 -27.01 18.96 -0.62
CA ASP A 64 -27.58 19.20 -1.95
C ASP A 64 -28.17 17.92 -2.59
N HIS A 65 -27.75 16.72 -2.14
CA HIS A 65 -28.11 15.43 -2.73
C HIS A 65 -28.65 14.43 -1.70
N LEU A 66 -29.30 14.93 -0.65
CA LEU A 66 -29.68 14.11 0.51
C LEU A 66 -30.58 12.93 0.08
N PRO A 67 -30.26 11.68 0.46
CA PRO A 67 -31.13 10.54 0.15
C PRO A 67 -32.54 10.72 0.71
N GLU A 68 -33.57 10.22 0.01
CA GLU A 68 -34.97 10.31 0.46
C GLU A 68 -35.20 9.67 1.84
N THR A 69 -34.40 8.67 2.19
CA THR A 69 -34.37 8.05 3.51
C THR A 69 -32.93 7.88 3.97
N THR A 70 -32.57 8.48 5.10
CA THR A 70 -31.29 8.24 5.79
C THR A 70 -31.53 7.44 7.05
N SER A 71 -30.58 6.59 7.43
CA SER A 71 -30.62 5.88 8.70
C SER A 71 -30.54 6.84 9.89
N GLU A 72 -31.03 6.42 11.06
CA GLU A 72 -30.95 7.23 12.29
C GLU A 72 -29.51 7.61 12.64
N ASN A 73 -28.55 6.72 12.34
CA ASN A 73 -27.13 6.97 12.54
C ASN A 73 -26.63 8.14 11.67
N ILE A 74 -26.99 8.15 10.39
CA ILE A 74 -26.59 9.22 9.47
C ILE A 74 -27.28 10.53 9.81
N GLY A 75 -28.56 10.50 10.19
CA GLY A 75 -29.27 11.68 10.70
C GLY A 75 -28.56 12.30 11.91
N ARG A 76 -28.02 11.48 12.82
CA ARG A 76 -27.20 11.94 13.95
C ARG A 76 -25.88 12.56 13.50
N ILE A 77 -25.15 11.94 12.55
CA ILE A 77 -23.87 12.47 12.06
C ILE A 77 -24.08 13.84 11.38
N ILE A 78 -25.13 13.98 10.56
CA ILE A 78 -25.48 15.25 9.90
C ILE A 78 -25.80 16.33 10.95
N ALA A 79 -26.54 15.99 12.00
CA ALA A 79 -26.82 16.93 13.10
C ALA A 79 -25.55 17.38 13.85
N LEU A 80 -24.49 16.56 13.83
CA LEU A 80 -23.19 16.83 14.45
C LEU A 80 -22.16 17.40 13.47
N GLN A 81 -22.55 17.80 12.25
CA GLN A 81 -21.61 18.20 11.19
C GLN A 81 -20.61 19.28 11.63
N ASP A 82 -21.05 20.28 12.40
CA ASP A 82 -20.20 21.39 12.84
C ASP A 82 -19.13 20.93 13.82
N ASP A 83 -19.44 19.95 14.66
CA ASP A 83 -18.50 19.33 15.58
C ASP A 83 -17.44 18.53 14.80
N TYR A 84 -17.86 17.68 13.85
CA TYR A 84 -16.93 16.92 12.99
C TYR A 84 -16.00 17.84 12.20
N ILE A 85 -16.54 18.89 11.57
CA ILE A 85 -15.76 19.90 10.82
C ILE A 85 -14.76 20.62 11.74
N THR A 86 -15.13 20.87 12.99
CA THR A 86 -14.27 21.58 13.96
C THR A 86 -13.14 20.69 14.46
N THR A 87 -13.38 19.39 14.67
CA THR A 87 -12.40 18.49 15.30
C THR A 87 -11.49 17.74 14.33
N ILE A 88 -11.86 17.61 13.05
CA ILE A 88 -11.17 16.70 12.10
C ILE A 88 -9.66 16.96 11.95
N ASP A 89 -9.24 18.23 11.82
CA ASP A 89 -7.83 18.56 11.61
C ASP A 89 -6.98 18.14 12.82
N ASP A 90 -7.49 18.35 14.04
CA ASP A 90 -6.82 17.93 15.28
C ASP A 90 -6.74 16.40 15.37
N VAL A 91 -7.79 15.69 14.97
CA VAL A 91 -7.83 14.22 14.95
C VAL A 91 -6.83 13.65 13.96
N ILE A 92 -6.78 14.15 12.72
CA ILE A 92 -5.81 13.70 11.72
C ILE A 92 -4.38 14.02 12.16
N ASN A 93 -4.13 15.23 12.68
CA ASN A 93 -2.83 15.64 13.19
C ASN A 93 -2.37 14.74 14.37
N PHE A 94 -3.30 14.33 15.23
CA PHE A 94 -3.05 13.37 16.30
C PHE A 94 -2.72 11.97 15.77
N LEU A 95 -3.50 11.45 14.82
CA LEU A 95 -3.28 10.15 14.22
C LEU A 95 -1.99 10.08 13.39
N GLN A 96 -1.54 11.20 12.83
CA GLN A 96 -0.23 11.34 12.17
C GLN A 96 0.95 11.40 13.17
N GLY A 97 0.66 11.50 14.47
CA GLY A 97 1.66 11.48 15.54
C GLY A 97 2.20 12.84 15.95
N HIS A 98 1.65 13.95 15.44
CA HIS A 98 2.19 15.30 15.67
C HIS A 98 1.68 15.94 16.96
N ASN A 99 0.49 15.56 17.47
CA ASN A 99 -0.08 16.10 18.71
C ASN A 99 -0.48 15.01 19.72
N PRO A 100 0.47 14.25 20.29
CA PRO A 100 0.17 13.14 21.19
C PRO A 100 -0.61 13.55 22.46
N THR A 101 -0.54 14.82 22.86
CA THR A 101 -1.23 15.32 24.07
C THR A 101 -2.75 15.33 23.95
N LEU A 102 -3.28 15.34 22.70
CA LEU A 102 -4.71 15.31 22.42
C LEU A 102 -5.38 14.03 22.94
N ALA A 103 -4.61 12.93 23.08
CA ALA A 103 -5.09 11.67 23.64
C ALA A 103 -5.83 11.86 24.98
N HIS A 104 -5.35 12.75 25.85
CA HIS A 104 -6.00 13.01 27.15
C HIS A 104 -7.39 13.65 27.03
N ARG A 105 -7.65 14.43 25.96
CA ARG A 105 -8.97 15.00 25.69
C ARG A 105 -9.87 13.97 25.03
N ILE A 106 -9.35 13.27 24.01
CA ILE A 106 -10.09 12.21 23.32
C ILE A 106 -10.57 11.14 24.31
N CYS A 107 -9.71 10.68 25.22
CA CYS A 107 -10.06 9.64 26.18
C CYS A 107 -11.11 10.07 27.23
N LYS A 108 -11.37 11.37 27.40
CA LYS A 108 -12.46 11.86 28.27
C LYS A 108 -13.83 11.77 27.62
N ARG A 109 -13.90 11.54 26.29
CA ARG A 109 -15.14 11.44 25.50
C ARG A 109 -16.02 12.70 25.54
N ASP A 110 -15.42 13.85 25.82
CA ASP A 110 -16.07 15.18 25.79
C ASP A 110 -15.58 16.05 24.62
N PHE A 111 -14.70 15.50 23.78
CA PHE A 111 -14.06 16.22 22.69
C PHE A 111 -14.58 15.82 21.30
N LEU A 112 -14.70 14.51 21.03
CA LEU A 112 -15.13 14.02 19.71
C LEU A 112 -16.66 13.94 19.64
N PRO A 113 -17.29 14.31 18.51
CA PRO A 113 -18.65 13.87 18.23
C PRO A 113 -18.65 12.34 18.08
N GLU A 114 -19.72 11.72 18.58
CA GLU A 114 -19.85 10.26 18.62
C GLU A 114 -21.20 9.82 18.03
N ALA A 115 -21.16 8.91 17.06
CA ALA A 115 -22.34 8.26 16.50
C ALA A 115 -22.28 6.72 16.68
N GLY A 116 -22.85 5.97 15.74
CA GLY A 116 -23.15 4.54 15.88
C GLY A 116 -21.94 3.65 16.18
N ARG A 117 -20.73 4.02 15.75
CA ARG A 117 -19.51 3.23 16.01
C ARG A 117 -19.10 3.21 17.47
N PHE A 118 -19.46 4.25 18.22
CA PHE A 118 -19.15 4.34 19.66
C PHE A 118 -20.07 3.47 20.53
N ALA A 119 -21.20 2.98 19.99
CA ALA A 119 -22.11 2.09 20.72
C ALA A 119 -21.54 0.67 20.90
N GLN A 120 -20.55 0.28 20.10
CA GLN A 120 -19.92 -1.05 20.11
C GLN A 120 -18.62 -1.11 20.94
N LEU A 121 -18.29 -0.04 21.68
CA LEU A 121 -17.11 -0.01 22.55
C LEU A 121 -17.35 -0.89 23.79
N GLU A 122 -16.94 -2.15 23.73
CA GLU A 122 -16.81 -3.02 24.91
C GLU A 122 -15.66 -2.56 25.84
N ASP A 123 -15.63 -3.10 27.05
CA ASP A 123 -14.83 -2.69 28.21
C ASP A 123 -13.33 -2.41 27.91
N LEU A 124 -13.05 -1.16 27.48
CA LEU A 124 -11.73 -0.69 27.04
C LEU A 124 -10.66 -0.79 28.13
N ASP A 125 -11.06 -0.85 29.40
CA ASP A 125 -10.17 -0.77 30.55
C ASP A 125 -9.38 -2.08 30.78
N TRP A 126 -9.87 -3.23 30.29
CA TRP A 126 -9.09 -4.49 30.33
C TRP A 126 -8.02 -4.56 29.23
N ALA A 127 -8.29 -3.95 28.07
CA ALA A 127 -7.45 -4.07 26.87
C ALA A 127 -6.27 -3.07 26.85
N PHE A 128 -6.38 -1.95 27.56
CA PHE A 128 -5.41 -0.85 27.54
C PHE A 128 -5.02 -0.43 28.97
N GLY A 129 -4.02 -1.08 29.57
CA GLY A 129 -3.49 -0.75 30.92
C GLY A 129 -2.82 0.64 31.03
N SER A 130 -1.85 0.82 31.93
CA SER A 130 -1.27 2.15 32.23
C SER A 130 -0.44 2.83 31.11
N MET A 131 -0.13 2.14 30.01
CA MET A 131 0.40 2.73 28.76
C MET A 131 -0.73 3.08 27.75
N GLY A 132 -2.00 2.93 28.14
CA GLY A 132 -3.17 2.85 27.27
C GLY A 132 -3.79 4.14 26.76
N THR A 133 -3.40 5.32 27.25
CA THR A 133 -4.10 6.58 26.85
C THR A 133 -3.88 6.95 25.39
N LEU A 134 -2.65 6.84 24.88
CA LEU A 134 -2.36 7.17 23.48
C LEU A 134 -3.08 6.20 22.53
N ASP A 135 -2.99 4.90 22.83
CA ASP A 135 -3.58 3.85 22.00
C ASP A 135 -5.12 3.87 22.09
N LYS A 136 -5.70 4.12 23.28
CA LYS A 136 -7.13 4.38 23.46
C LYS A 136 -7.57 5.61 22.67
N GLY A 137 -6.75 6.68 22.70
CA GLY A 137 -6.98 7.88 21.90
C GLY A 137 -7.02 7.57 20.40
N LYS A 138 -6.05 6.79 19.89
CA LYS A 138 -6.01 6.36 18.48
C LYS A 138 -7.21 5.49 18.12
N HIS A 139 -7.57 4.53 18.96
CA HIS A 139 -8.73 3.67 18.74
C HIS A 139 -10.05 4.47 18.67
N LEU A 140 -10.27 5.39 19.61
CA LEU A 140 -11.44 6.29 19.59
C LEU A 140 -11.44 7.19 18.36
N SER A 141 -10.27 7.69 17.95
CA SER A 141 -10.12 8.48 16.73
C SER A 141 -10.39 7.65 15.47
N THR A 142 -10.04 6.37 15.46
CA THR A 142 -10.40 5.43 14.39
C THR A 142 -11.91 5.23 14.31
N MET A 143 -12.61 5.07 15.46
CA MET A 143 -14.09 4.99 15.46
C MET A 143 -14.75 6.27 14.95
N TYR A 144 -14.19 7.43 15.28
CA TYR A 144 -14.63 8.73 14.75
C TYR A 144 -14.49 8.81 13.22
N LEU A 145 -13.41 8.29 12.64
CA LEU A 145 -13.26 8.23 11.18
C LEU A 145 -14.17 7.17 10.55
N GLU A 146 -14.45 6.06 11.24
CA GLU A 146 -15.43 5.07 10.80
C GLU A 146 -16.86 5.63 10.75
N ASP A 147 -17.27 6.50 11.68
CA ASP A 147 -18.56 7.19 11.61
C ASP A 147 -18.66 8.01 10.32
N LEU A 148 -17.64 8.83 10.01
CA LEU A 148 -17.57 9.59 8.76
C LEU A 148 -17.56 8.69 7.52
N SER A 149 -16.99 7.49 7.65
CA SER A 149 -16.94 6.52 6.56
C SER A 149 -18.31 5.88 6.31
N ASP A 150 -19.10 5.63 7.36
CA ASP A 150 -20.49 5.22 7.21
C ASP A 150 -21.34 6.30 6.54
N LEU A 151 -21.09 7.58 6.85
CA LEU A 151 -21.73 8.72 6.17
C LEU A 151 -21.41 8.74 4.68
N ILE A 152 -20.13 8.64 4.31
CA ILE A 152 -19.71 8.61 2.90
C ILE A 152 -20.34 7.40 2.21
N ARG A 153 -20.35 6.23 2.87
CA ARG A 153 -20.90 5.01 2.29
C ARG A 153 -22.40 5.11 1.99
N GLU A 154 -23.17 5.70 2.91
CA GLU A 154 -24.62 5.80 2.75
C GLU A 154 -25.04 6.95 1.81
N CYS A 155 -24.30 8.06 1.80
CA CYS A 155 -24.73 9.28 1.10
C CYS A 155 -23.98 9.60 -0.20
N VAL A 156 -22.81 9.00 -0.44
CA VAL A 156 -21.90 9.43 -1.51
C VAL A 156 -21.42 8.27 -2.38
N ASP A 157 -20.87 7.22 -1.76
CA ASP A 157 -20.25 6.10 -2.47
C ASP A 157 -20.40 4.80 -1.67
N GLU A 158 -21.31 3.94 -2.11
CA GLU A 158 -21.61 2.66 -1.45
C GLU A 158 -20.42 1.69 -1.35
N HIS A 159 -19.35 1.93 -2.12
CA HIS A 159 -18.14 1.12 -2.12
C HIS A 159 -17.02 1.70 -1.23
N PHE A 160 -17.23 2.87 -0.63
CA PHE A 160 -16.25 3.49 0.25
C PHE A 160 -16.01 2.67 1.53
N GLY A 161 -14.73 2.45 1.85
CA GLY A 161 -14.28 1.80 3.08
C GLY A 161 -12.97 2.40 3.58
N PHE A 162 -12.95 2.80 4.85
CA PHE A 162 -11.80 3.47 5.48
C PHE A 162 -10.74 2.51 6.04
N SER A 163 -11.21 1.47 6.75
CA SER A 163 -10.40 0.37 7.28
C SER A 163 -10.42 -0.88 6.41
N ARG A 164 -11.64 -1.24 5.97
CA ARG A 164 -11.92 -2.47 5.23
C ARG A 164 -11.96 -2.15 3.76
N TYR A 165 -10.86 -2.55 3.11
CA TYR A 165 -10.64 -2.59 1.68
C TYR A 165 -11.93 -2.87 0.91
N ALA A 166 -12.13 -2.13 -0.19
CA ALA A 166 -13.15 -2.39 -1.20
C ALA A 166 -12.89 -3.74 -1.90
N GLU A 167 -12.98 -4.84 -1.16
CA GLU A 167 -12.80 -6.20 -1.63
C GLU A 167 -13.95 -6.61 -2.55
N ARG A 168 -15.11 -5.95 -2.47
CA ARG A 168 -16.35 -6.44 -3.08
C ARG A 168 -16.42 -6.24 -4.60
N MET A 169 -15.80 -5.20 -5.17
CA MET A 169 -15.78 -4.98 -6.62
C MET A 169 -14.62 -5.69 -7.33
N GLY A 170 -13.52 -5.91 -6.62
CA GLY A 170 -12.34 -6.59 -7.18
C GLY A 170 -12.31 -8.11 -6.95
N ARG A 171 -13.08 -8.62 -5.98
CA ARG A 171 -13.21 -10.07 -5.78
C ARG A 171 -14.35 -10.61 -6.65
N SER A 172 -13.96 -11.44 -7.61
CA SER A 172 -14.83 -12.42 -8.27
C SER A 172 -15.76 -11.90 -9.37
N ALA A 173 -15.29 -10.99 -10.22
CA ALA A 173 -15.88 -10.87 -11.55
C ALA A 173 -15.11 -11.79 -12.50
N ASN A 174 -15.74 -12.90 -12.94
CA ASN A 174 -15.22 -13.71 -14.06
C ASN A 174 -15.23 -12.94 -15.40
N SER A 175 -15.65 -11.68 -15.40
CA SER A 175 -15.75 -10.79 -16.55
C SER A 175 -15.43 -9.35 -16.15
N PHE A 176 -14.89 -8.58 -17.09
CA PHE A 176 -14.63 -7.15 -16.93
C PHE A 176 -15.90 -6.28 -17.10
N ASP A 177 -17.05 -6.87 -17.45
CA ASP A 177 -18.26 -6.14 -17.85
C ASP A 177 -18.83 -5.20 -16.78
N GLU A 178 -18.96 -5.65 -15.54
CA GLU A 178 -19.54 -4.86 -14.44
C GLU A 178 -18.68 -3.63 -14.15
N LEU A 179 -17.37 -3.85 -14.02
CA LEU A 179 -16.40 -2.80 -13.79
C LEU A 179 -16.33 -1.82 -14.97
N TYR A 180 -16.39 -2.33 -16.20
CA TYR A 180 -16.41 -1.50 -17.40
C TYR A 180 -17.66 -0.61 -17.46
N ALA A 181 -18.84 -1.16 -17.13
CA ALA A 181 -20.08 -0.39 -17.07
C ALA A 181 -20.03 0.73 -16.01
N GLU A 182 -19.43 0.46 -14.86
CA GLU A 182 -19.22 1.46 -13.82
C GLU A 182 -18.31 2.61 -14.29
N LEU A 183 -17.24 2.28 -15.01
CA LEU A 183 -16.30 3.27 -15.57
C LEU A 183 -16.90 4.15 -16.67
N GLN A 184 -18.07 3.79 -17.22
CA GLN A 184 -18.82 4.64 -18.16
C GLN A 184 -19.74 5.64 -17.47
N LYS A 185 -19.99 5.49 -16.16
CA LYS A 185 -20.75 6.47 -15.39
C LYS A 185 -19.91 7.71 -15.10
N ASP A 186 -20.60 8.81 -14.81
CA ASP A 186 -19.99 10.05 -14.34
C ASP A 186 -19.17 9.81 -13.07
N HIS A 187 -18.19 10.67 -12.84
CA HIS A 187 -17.34 10.60 -11.65
C HIS A 187 -18.17 10.78 -10.39
N THR A 188 -17.93 9.92 -9.39
CA THR A 188 -18.41 10.15 -8.03
C THR A 188 -17.70 11.35 -7.40
N TYR A 189 -18.17 11.81 -6.24
CA TYR A 189 -17.46 12.86 -5.48
C TYR A 189 -16.01 12.46 -5.15
N ILE A 190 -15.79 11.20 -4.79
CA ILE A 190 -14.44 10.67 -4.47
C ILE A 190 -13.59 10.58 -5.74
N ASP A 191 -14.17 10.18 -6.87
CA ASP A 191 -13.47 10.20 -8.16
C ASP A 191 -13.02 11.63 -8.51
N GLN A 192 -13.87 12.63 -8.32
CA GLN A 192 -13.51 14.02 -8.62
C GLN A 192 -12.34 14.49 -7.75
N LEU A 193 -12.36 14.16 -6.45
CA LEU A 193 -11.25 14.48 -5.54
C LEU A 193 -9.94 13.81 -5.96
N LEU A 194 -9.99 12.53 -6.37
CA LEU A 194 -8.84 11.81 -6.91
C LEU A 194 -8.30 12.48 -8.18
N ILE A 195 -9.19 12.83 -9.11
CA ILE A 195 -8.82 13.45 -10.38
C ILE A 195 -8.21 14.84 -10.17
N ASP A 196 -8.73 15.65 -9.25
CA ASP A 196 -8.18 16.98 -8.95
C ASP A 196 -6.75 16.90 -8.40
N ILE A 197 -6.46 15.88 -7.59
CA ILE A 197 -5.11 15.62 -7.08
C ILE A 197 -4.20 15.11 -8.20
N LEU A 198 -4.66 14.12 -8.96
CA LEU A 198 -3.92 13.56 -10.10
C LEU A 198 -3.57 14.65 -11.12
N GLN A 199 -4.49 15.58 -11.39
CA GLN A 199 -4.26 16.69 -12.30
C GLN A 199 -3.07 17.55 -11.85
N LYS A 200 -3.05 17.97 -10.59
CA LYS A 200 -1.96 18.77 -10.03
C LYS A 200 -0.62 18.06 -10.13
N GLN A 201 -0.61 16.75 -9.87
CA GLN A 201 0.60 15.92 -9.97
C GLN A 201 1.08 15.80 -11.43
N MET A 202 0.17 15.54 -12.37
CA MET A 202 0.51 15.45 -13.80
C MET A 202 1.05 16.77 -14.36
N GLU A 203 0.47 17.91 -13.96
CA GLU A 203 0.96 19.25 -14.33
C GLU A 203 2.38 19.50 -13.78
N ALA A 204 2.66 19.04 -12.55
CA ALA A 204 3.95 19.25 -11.91
C ALA A 204 5.05 18.31 -12.42
N VAL A 205 4.70 17.06 -12.75
CA VAL A 205 5.65 15.98 -13.10
C VAL A 205 5.95 15.92 -14.59
N GLN A 206 4.94 16.15 -15.44
CA GLN A 206 5.05 16.09 -16.90
C GLN A 206 5.79 14.84 -17.42
N PRO A 207 5.34 13.62 -17.05
CA PRO A 207 6.07 12.38 -17.36
C PRO A 207 5.92 11.95 -18.82
N LYS A 208 6.81 11.06 -19.27
CA LYS A 208 6.61 10.29 -20.52
C LYS A 208 5.86 8.98 -20.26
N LEU A 209 6.08 8.38 -19.09
CA LEU A 209 5.47 7.14 -18.64
C LEU A 209 4.86 7.33 -17.25
N VAL A 210 3.58 6.97 -17.08
CA VAL A 210 2.95 6.78 -15.78
C VAL A 210 2.89 5.28 -15.51
N ALA A 211 3.53 4.81 -14.43
CA ALA A 211 3.48 3.41 -14.01
C ALA A 211 2.65 3.29 -12.73
N ILE A 212 1.52 2.60 -12.83
CA ILE A 212 0.53 2.44 -11.75
C ILE A 212 0.72 1.07 -11.11
N SER A 213 1.07 1.05 -9.83
CA SER A 213 1.17 -0.18 -9.04
C SER A 213 -0.19 -0.52 -8.44
N VAL A 214 -0.80 -1.63 -8.85
CA VAL A 214 -2.10 -2.10 -8.38
C VAL A 214 -1.86 -3.37 -7.54
N PRO A 215 -1.63 -3.23 -6.22
CA PRO A 215 -1.27 -4.37 -5.39
C PRO A 215 -2.46 -5.27 -5.09
N PHE A 216 -3.66 -4.70 -4.91
CA PHE A 216 -4.85 -5.43 -4.50
C PHE A 216 -6.03 -5.17 -5.44
N PRO A 217 -7.03 -6.06 -5.49
CA PRO A 217 -8.22 -5.86 -6.31
C PRO A 217 -8.98 -4.55 -6.02
N GLY A 218 -8.98 -4.09 -4.76
CA GLY A 218 -9.62 -2.82 -4.37
C GLY A 218 -9.00 -1.57 -5.02
N ASN A 219 -7.77 -1.68 -5.54
CA ASN A 219 -7.08 -0.60 -6.24
C ASN A 219 -7.42 -0.51 -7.74
N LEU A 220 -8.09 -1.52 -8.29
CA LEU A 220 -8.28 -1.66 -9.73
C LEU A 220 -9.19 -0.56 -10.30
N TYR A 221 -10.31 -0.27 -9.65
CA TYR A 221 -11.25 0.75 -10.12
C TYR A 221 -10.58 2.13 -10.23
N THR A 222 -9.91 2.57 -9.17
CA THR A 222 -9.26 3.88 -9.14
C THR A 222 -8.05 3.98 -10.06
N SER A 223 -7.31 2.89 -10.27
CA SER A 223 -6.25 2.86 -11.29
C SER A 223 -6.79 3.01 -12.71
N LEU A 224 -7.93 2.37 -13.02
CA LEU A 224 -8.61 2.52 -14.31
C LEU A 224 -9.14 3.95 -14.51
N ARG A 225 -9.73 4.57 -13.48
CA ARG A 225 -10.14 5.99 -13.50
C ARG A 225 -8.96 6.92 -13.77
N CYS A 226 -7.83 6.70 -13.10
CA CYS A 226 -6.60 7.46 -13.38
C CYS A 226 -6.18 7.29 -14.85
N GLY A 227 -6.16 6.05 -15.35
CA GLY A 227 -5.84 5.74 -16.74
C GLY A 227 -6.76 6.43 -17.76
N GLN A 228 -8.07 6.35 -17.53
CA GLN A 228 -9.12 6.98 -18.35
C GLN A 228 -8.87 8.49 -18.47
N TRP A 229 -8.64 9.16 -17.35
CA TRP A 229 -8.41 10.60 -17.32
C TRP A 229 -7.08 10.99 -17.96
N ILE A 230 -5.99 10.25 -17.69
CA ILE A 230 -4.68 10.53 -18.29
C ILE A 230 -4.74 10.37 -19.81
N LYS A 231 -5.33 9.29 -20.35
CA LYS A 231 -5.43 9.11 -21.81
C LYS A 231 -6.21 10.22 -22.49
N LYS A 232 -7.27 10.73 -21.83
CA LYS A 232 -8.10 11.82 -22.35
C LYS A 232 -7.35 13.15 -22.39
N ASN A 233 -6.59 13.48 -21.33
CA ASN A 233 -5.98 14.81 -21.17
C ASN A 233 -4.51 14.87 -21.61
N TYR A 234 -3.81 13.74 -21.61
CA TYR A 234 -2.38 13.62 -21.94
C TYR A 234 -2.14 12.46 -22.92
N PRO A 235 -2.67 12.51 -24.16
CA PRO A 235 -2.63 11.38 -25.11
C PRO A 235 -1.21 10.98 -25.55
N GLY A 236 -0.22 11.84 -25.35
CA GLY A 236 1.20 11.53 -25.61
C GLY A 236 1.90 10.76 -24.49
N VAL A 237 1.31 10.71 -23.29
CA VAL A 237 1.89 10.01 -22.13
C VAL A 237 1.45 8.56 -22.15
N LYS A 238 2.40 7.65 -21.96
CA LYS A 238 2.12 6.21 -21.89
C LYS A 238 1.81 5.77 -20.47
N ILE A 239 0.94 4.77 -20.35
CA ILE A 239 0.47 4.28 -19.06
C ILE A 239 0.77 2.78 -18.95
N ALA A 240 1.51 2.40 -17.93
CA ALA A 240 1.77 1.01 -17.58
C ALA A 240 1.09 0.65 -16.26
N MET A 241 0.55 -0.57 -16.17
CA MET A 241 0.03 -1.14 -14.94
C MET A 241 0.84 -2.38 -14.53
N GLY A 242 1.08 -2.53 -13.23
CA GLY A 242 1.73 -3.71 -12.65
C GLY A 242 1.27 -3.92 -11.21
N GLY A 243 2.03 -4.69 -10.43
CA GLY A 243 1.73 -4.99 -9.03
C GLY A 243 1.09 -6.37 -8.81
N GLY A 244 0.69 -6.64 -7.57
CA GLY A 244 0.16 -7.94 -7.15
C GLY A 244 -1.05 -8.40 -7.97
N PHE A 245 -1.99 -7.49 -8.25
CA PHE A 245 -3.21 -7.82 -9.01
C PHE A 245 -2.92 -8.32 -10.43
N ALA A 246 -1.93 -7.72 -11.11
CA ALA A 246 -1.53 -8.18 -12.45
C ALA A 246 -1.02 -9.64 -12.41
N ASN A 247 -0.31 -9.98 -11.35
CA ASN A 247 0.35 -11.27 -11.19
C ASN A 247 -0.59 -12.40 -10.75
N THR A 248 -1.66 -12.09 -10.02
CA THR A 248 -2.62 -13.10 -9.57
C THR A 248 -3.81 -13.22 -10.51
N GLU A 249 -4.30 -12.12 -11.08
CA GLU A 249 -5.56 -12.12 -11.83
C GLU A 249 -5.40 -11.96 -13.36
N LEU A 250 -4.30 -11.35 -13.84
CA LEU A 250 -4.20 -10.92 -15.26
C LEU A 250 -3.25 -11.76 -16.13
N ARG A 251 -2.69 -12.87 -15.64
CA ARG A 251 -1.75 -13.70 -16.42
C ARG A 251 -2.36 -14.33 -17.69
N SER A 252 -3.68 -14.48 -17.72
CA SER A 252 -4.44 -15.00 -18.86
C SER A 252 -5.32 -13.92 -19.51
N LEU A 253 -4.92 -12.65 -19.40
CA LEU A 253 -5.67 -11.52 -19.95
C LEU A 253 -5.89 -11.68 -21.45
N SER A 254 -7.15 -11.57 -21.88
CA SER A 254 -7.55 -11.64 -23.28
C SER A 254 -8.54 -10.54 -23.69
N ASP A 255 -9.12 -9.82 -22.74
CA ASP A 255 -10.06 -8.74 -23.00
C ASP A 255 -9.31 -7.47 -23.44
N PRO A 256 -9.50 -6.98 -24.68
CA PRO A 256 -8.78 -5.80 -25.17
C PRO A 256 -9.26 -4.49 -24.54
N ARG A 257 -10.47 -4.45 -23.94
CA ARG A 257 -11.05 -3.22 -23.37
C ARG A 257 -10.21 -2.64 -22.24
N VAL A 258 -9.43 -3.46 -21.53
CA VAL A 258 -8.52 -3.00 -20.48
C VAL A 258 -7.48 -1.99 -21.01
N PHE A 259 -7.10 -2.11 -22.29
CA PHE A 259 -6.17 -1.18 -22.94
C PHE A 259 -6.82 0.12 -23.42
N GLU A 260 -8.11 0.33 -23.16
CA GLU A 260 -8.71 1.67 -23.19
C GLU A 260 -8.17 2.55 -22.06
N PHE A 261 -7.65 1.94 -20.99
CA PHE A 261 -7.18 2.62 -19.77
C PHE A 261 -5.66 2.60 -19.62
N TYR A 262 -5.01 1.54 -20.13
CA TYR A 262 -3.55 1.37 -20.10
C TYR A 262 -2.97 1.25 -21.52
N ASP A 263 -1.68 1.48 -21.69
CA ASP A 263 -0.94 1.11 -22.92
C ASP A 263 -0.22 -0.23 -22.73
N PHE A 264 0.23 -0.51 -21.50
CA PHE A 264 1.03 -1.69 -21.16
C PHE A 264 0.59 -2.29 -19.82
N ILE A 265 0.69 -3.62 -19.69
CA ILE A 265 0.58 -4.31 -18.40
C ILE A 265 1.80 -5.20 -18.23
N THR A 266 2.54 -5.03 -17.13
CA THR A 266 3.77 -5.79 -16.85
C THR A 266 3.55 -6.81 -15.74
N LEU A 267 4.14 -8.00 -15.89
CA LEU A 267 4.11 -9.07 -14.89
C LEU A 267 5.46 -9.24 -14.17
N ASP A 268 5.36 -9.85 -13.00
CA ASP A 268 6.43 -10.18 -12.05
C ASP A 268 7.25 -8.94 -11.64
N ASP A 269 8.56 -9.10 -11.49
CA ASP A 269 9.49 -8.03 -11.10
C ASP A 269 9.48 -6.91 -12.14
N GLY A 270 9.28 -5.67 -11.66
CA GLY A 270 9.02 -4.50 -12.50
C GLY A 270 10.27 -3.81 -13.05
N GLU A 271 11.46 -4.12 -12.52
CA GLU A 271 12.72 -3.46 -12.84
C GLU A 271 13.05 -3.56 -14.34
N ALA A 272 13.17 -4.78 -14.86
CA ALA A 272 13.48 -5.01 -16.28
C ALA A 272 12.34 -4.60 -17.22
N PRO A 273 11.05 -4.93 -16.96
CA PRO A 273 9.94 -4.47 -17.79
C PRO A 273 9.84 -2.94 -17.90
N ILE A 274 9.92 -2.21 -16.79
CA ILE A 274 9.78 -0.75 -16.79
C ILE A 274 10.96 -0.08 -17.49
N GLU A 275 12.19 -0.54 -17.27
CA GLU A 275 13.35 -0.05 -18.03
C GLU A 275 13.18 -0.28 -19.53
N ASN A 276 12.68 -1.46 -19.94
CA ASN A 276 12.43 -1.77 -21.34
C ASN A 276 11.33 -0.88 -21.94
N LEU A 277 10.27 -0.59 -21.17
CA LEU A 277 9.20 0.32 -21.59
C LEU A 277 9.72 1.75 -21.78
N VAL A 278 10.56 2.25 -20.88
CA VAL A 278 11.19 3.57 -21.04
C VAL A 278 11.96 3.62 -22.37
N HIS A 279 12.83 2.63 -22.62
CA HIS A 279 13.61 2.55 -23.86
C HIS A 279 12.72 2.40 -25.12
N HIS A 280 11.61 1.67 -25.02
CA HIS A 280 10.65 1.54 -26.11
C HIS A 280 9.95 2.86 -26.44
N ILE A 281 9.50 3.59 -25.41
CA ILE A 281 8.87 4.92 -25.54
C ILE A 281 9.85 5.93 -26.15
N GLU A 282 11.15 5.77 -25.88
CA GLU A 282 12.21 6.60 -26.47
C GLU A 282 12.65 6.12 -27.86
N GLY A 283 12.06 5.05 -28.40
CA GLY A 283 12.34 4.53 -29.74
C GLY A 283 13.65 3.73 -29.86
N THR A 284 14.26 3.34 -28.73
CA THR A 284 15.51 2.57 -28.69
C THR A 284 15.30 1.07 -28.56
N LYS A 285 14.07 0.63 -28.26
CA LYS A 285 13.65 -0.78 -28.27
C LYS A 285 12.36 -0.99 -29.05
N SER A 286 12.28 -2.11 -29.74
CA SER A 286 11.07 -2.60 -30.40
C SER A 286 10.12 -3.29 -29.40
N LEU A 287 8.90 -3.63 -29.83
CA LEU A 287 7.93 -4.36 -29.00
C LEU A 287 8.42 -5.77 -28.68
N GLU A 288 9.09 -6.42 -29.64
CA GLU A 288 9.63 -7.77 -29.54
C GLU A 288 10.72 -7.89 -28.45
N GLU A 289 11.34 -6.77 -28.10
CA GLU A 289 12.39 -6.70 -27.08
C GLU A 289 11.85 -6.48 -25.66
N LEU A 290 10.54 -6.27 -25.49
CA LEU A 290 9.92 -6.07 -24.18
C LEU A 290 9.96 -7.35 -23.33
N LYS A 291 9.92 -7.16 -22.01
CA LYS A 291 9.96 -8.23 -21.00
C LYS A 291 8.62 -8.30 -20.29
N ARG A 292 8.01 -9.50 -20.26
CA ARG A 292 6.75 -9.79 -19.53
C ARG A 292 5.67 -8.70 -19.66
N THR A 293 5.42 -8.23 -20.89
CA THR A 293 4.54 -7.09 -21.14
C THR A 293 3.38 -7.49 -22.04
N PHE A 294 2.15 -7.22 -21.61
CA PHE A 294 0.98 -7.20 -22.48
C PHE A 294 0.77 -5.82 -23.10
N THR A 295 0.35 -5.80 -24.37
CA THR A 295 -0.09 -4.58 -25.08
C THR A 295 -1.09 -4.95 -26.18
N LEU A 296 -1.65 -3.96 -26.89
CA LEU A 296 -2.48 -4.20 -28.07
C LEU A 296 -1.65 -4.13 -29.35
N VAL A 297 -1.80 -5.16 -30.19
CA VAL A 297 -1.30 -5.20 -31.57
C VAL A 297 -2.47 -5.57 -32.47
N ASP A 298 -2.77 -4.72 -33.46
CA ASP A 298 -3.90 -4.89 -34.38
C ASP A 298 -5.25 -5.16 -33.69
N GLY A 299 -5.48 -4.47 -32.55
CA GLY A 299 -6.71 -4.61 -31.75
C GLY A 299 -6.81 -5.90 -30.93
N LYS A 300 -5.74 -6.70 -30.86
CA LYS A 300 -5.68 -7.94 -30.08
C LYS A 300 -4.64 -7.83 -28.97
N VAL A 301 -4.95 -8.45 -27.83
CA VAL A 301 -3.99 -8.56 -26.73
C VAL A 301 -2.81 -9.44 -27.18
N ALA A 302 -1.62 -8.88 -27.10
CA ALA A 302 -0.36 -9.53 -27.42
C ALA A 302 0.55 -9.52 -26.18
N TYR A 303 1.27 -10.62 -25.97
CA TYR A 303 2.22 -10.77 -24.87
C TYR A 303 3.65 -10.87 -25.42
N PHE A 304 4.51 -9.96 -24.98
CA PHE A 304 5.91 -9.91 -25.34
C PHE A 304 6.79 -10.29 -24.14
N ASN A 305 7.64 -11.28 -24.34
CA ASN A 305 8.58 -11.74 -23.33
C ASN A 305 9.89 -12.18 -23.98
N ASN A 306 10.78 -11.20 -24.22
CA ASN A 306 12.11 -11.44 -24.75
C ASN A 306 12.93 -12.30 -23.77
N GLN A 307 13.15 -13.57 -24.13
CA GLN A 307 13.90 -14.52 -23.30
C GLN A 307 15.38 -14.16 -23.16
N SER A 308 15.93 -13.33 -24.04
CA SER A 308 17.32 -12.86 -23.92
C SER A 308 17.50 -11.76 -22.85
N CYS A 309 16.40 -11.12 -22.43
CA CYS A 309 16.43 -10.14 -21.36
C CYS A 309 16.38 -10.86 -20.01
N SER A 310 17.49 -10.84 -19.27
CA SER A 310 17.57 -11.35 -17.90
C SER A 310 16.94 -10.39 -16.90
N ASP A 311 16.40 -10.94 -15.82
CA ASP A 311 15.99 -10.14 -14.67
C ASP A 311 17.20 -9.62 -13.88
N TYR A 312 16.98 -8.54 -13.14
CA TYR A 312 17.97 -7.99 -12.23
C TYR A 312 18.00 -8.82 -10.96
N LYS A 313 19.21 -9.18 -10.52
CA LYS A 313 19.39 -9.86 -9.23
C LYS A 313 19.12 -8.89 -8.10
N GLN A 314 18.72 -9.41 -6.95
CA GLN A 314 18.40 -8.58 -5.77
C GLN A 314 19.55 -7.66 -5.30
N GLY A 315 20.81 -8.05 -5.56
CA GLY A 315 21.98 -7.20 -5.30
C GLY A 315 22.13 -6.00 -6.25
N GLN A 316 21.44 -6.00 -7.39
CA GLN A 316 21.54 -5.01 -8.47
C GLN A 316 20.44 -3.95 -8.44
N VAL A 317 19.37 -4.14 -7.65
CA VAL A 317 18.18 -3.26 -7.66
C VAL A 317 18.33 -1.95 -6.86
N GLY A 318 19.48 -1.73 -6.21
CA GLY A 318 19.69 -0.52 -5.38
C GLY A 318 18.91 -0.52 -4.06
N THR A 319 18.86 0.65 -3.42
CA THR A 319 18.13 0.88 -2.16
C THR A 319 16.75 1.48 -2.46
N PRO A 320 15.66 1.00 -1.82
CA PRO A 320 14.35 1.65 -1.98
C PRO A 320 14.40 3.14 -1.64
N ASP A 321 13.73 3.97 -2.42
CA ASP A 321 13.74 5.42 -2.28
C ASP A 321 12.35 5.92 -1.86
N TYR A 322 12.24 6.52 -0.67
CA TYR A 322 11.00 7.07 -0.10
C TYR A 322 10.91 8.60 -0.18
N SER A 323 11.84 9.28 -0.86
CA SER A 323 12.04 10.73 -0.77
C SER A 323 10.85 11.61 -1.21
N ASP A 324 10.04 11.15 -2.17
CA ASP A 324 8.91 11.97 -2.67
C ASP A 324 7.62 11.77 -1.88
N PHE A 325 7.54 10.74 -1.02
CA PHE A 325 6.31 10.48 -0.28
C PHE A 325 6.10 11.50 0.83
N LEU A 326 4.83 11.78 1.13
CA LEU A 326 4.41 12.61 2.25
C LEU A 326 4.44 11.81 3.56
N LEU A 327 5.65 11.43 3.97
CA LEU A 327 5.89 10.47 5.05
C LEU A 327 5.33 10.90 6.41
N ASP A 328 5.16 12.21 6.63
CA ASP A 328 4.56 12.80 7.82
C ASP A 328 3.02 12.85 7.77
N LYS A 329 2.40 12.43 6.66
CA LYS A 329 0.95 12.51 6.45
C LYS A 329 0.21 11.18 6.64
N TYR A 330 0.93 10.08 6.76
CA TYR A 330 0.33 8.76 7.02
C TYR A 330 -0.31 8.70 8.42
N ILE A 331 -1.42 7.99 8.53
CA ILE A 331 -2.34 7.97 9.67
C ILE A 331 -2.22 6.63 10.40
N ASN A 332 -2.04 6.68 11.72
CA ASN A 332 -1.91 5.49 12.56
C ASN A 332 -3.27 5.08 13.15
N ALA A 333 -4.02 4.25 12.43
CA ALA A 333 -5.31 3.73 12.88
C ALA A 333 -5.16 2.43 13.71
N ILE A 334 -5.95 2.33 14.79
CA ILE A 334 -6.01 1.13 15.64
C ILE A 334 -7.42 0.57 15.59
N GLU A 335 -7.63 -0.43 14.73
CA GLU A 335 -8.90 -1.17 14.65
C GLU A 335 -8.97 -2.32 15.65
N VAL A 336 -7.86 -3.05 15.81
CA VAL A 336 -7.80 -4.25 16.64
C VAL A 336 -6.73 -4.06 17.70
N VAL A 337 -7.08 -4.38 18.95
CA VAL A 337 -6.18 -4.21 20.11
C VAL A 337 -5.08 -5.29 20.17
N ASN A 338 -5.05 -6.23 19.22
CA ASN A 338 -4.05 -7.27 19.16
C ASN A 338 -2.65 -6.66 18.91
N PRO A 339 -1.66 -6.89 19.80
CA PRO A 339 -0.32 -6.29 19.68
C PRO A 339 0.43 -6.64 18.40
N MET A 340 0.18 -7.80 17.81
CA MET A 340 0.76 -8.15 16.51
C MET A 340 0.04 -7.39 15.40
N HIS A 341 -1.30 -7.37 15.38
CA HIS A 341 -2.07 -6.58 14.39
C HIS A 341 -1.65 -5.11 14.37
N ARG A 342 -1.35 -4.56 15.54
CA ARG A 342 -0.79 -3.21 15.70
C ARG A 342 0.49 -3.00 14.88
N MET A 343 1.37 -3.98 14.76
CA MET A 343 2.62 -3.81 13.99
C MET A 343 2.36 -3.56 12.50
N TRP A 344 1.23 -4.05 11.96
CA TRP A 344 0.83 -3.80 10.58
C TRP A 344 0.09 -2.47 10.39
N SER A 345 -0.62 -1.95 11.40
CA SER A 345 -1.52 -0.79 11.26
C SER A 345 -1.10 0.47 12.02
N ASP A 346 -0.22 0.35 13.02
CA ASP A 346 0.24 1.45 13.88
C ASP A 346 1.74 1.68 13.69
N GLY A 347 2.06 2.92 13.31
CA GLY A 347 3.40 3.36 12.98
C GLY A 347 3.76 3.06 11.52
N ARG A 348 4.77 3.78 11.07
CA ARG A 348 5.44 3.52 9.80
C ARG A 348 6.69 2.69 10.04
N TRP A 349 6.93 1.74 9.13
CA TRP A 349 8.13 0.91 9.10
C TRP A 349 8.82 1.09 7.75
N ASN A 350 10.14 1.27 7.74
CA ASN A 350 10.91 1.15 6.51
C ASN A 350 10.80 -0.30 6.02
N LYS A 351 10.14 -0.50 4.88
CA LYS A 351 9.98 -1.83 4.29
C LYS A 351 11.25 -2.18 3.53
N LEU A 352 11.83 -3.32 3.87
CA LEU A 352 13.02 -3.87 3.21
C LEU A 352 12.85 -5.39 3.01
N THR A 353 13.51 -6.01 2.05
CA THR A 353 13.53 -7.47 1.88
C THR A 353 14.93 -7.98 2.16
N MET A 354 15.04 -9.05 2.97
CA MET A 354 16.33 -9.70 3.24
C MET A 354 16.72 -10.59 2.05
N ALA A 355 15.74 -11.28 1.49
CA ALA A 355 15.85 -12.13 0.32
C ALA A 355 14.67 -11.91 -0.63
N HIS A 356 14.95 -12.01 -1.92
CA HIS A 356 13.91 -12.20 -2.93
C HIS A 356 13.50 -13.67 -2.93
N GLY A 357 12.22 -13.98 -3.14
CA GLY A 357 11.69 -15.34 -3.11
C GLY A 357 11.67 -16.04 -1.75
N CYS A 358 11.12 -17.25 -1.74
CA CYS A 358 10.97 -18.08 -0.55
C CYS A 358 11.94 -19.28 -0.59
N TYR A 359 12.81 -19.40 0.42
CA TYR A 359 13.75 -20.53 0.51
C TYR A 359 13.07 -21.89 0.74
N TRP A 360 11.81 -21.90 1.22
CA TRP A 360 11.03 -23.13 1.42
C TRP A 360 10.37 -23.61 0.13
N GLY A 361 9.62 -22.73 -0.55
CA GLY A 361 9.06 -22.94 -1.89
C GLY A 361 8.22 -24.22 -2.09
N LYS A 362 7.63 -24.76 -1.02
CA LYS A 362 6.98 -26.08 -1.02
C LYS A 362 5.55 -26.11 -0.50
N CYS A 363 5.07 -25.04 0.14
CA CYS A 363 3.71 -24.95 0.67
C CYS A 363 2.70 -25.15 -0.47
N THR A 364 1.71 -26.01 -0.29
CA THR A 364 0.74 -26.33 -1.37
C THR A 364 -0.32 -25.26 -1.59
N PHE A 365 -0.49 -24.35 -0.63
CA PHE A 365 -1.42 -23.23 -0.67
C PHE A 365 -0.76 -21.92 -1.13
N CYS A 366 0.58 -21.86 -1.19
CA CYS A 366 1.28 -20.74 -1.79
C CYS A 366 1.34 -20.93 -3.30
N ASP A 367 1.19 -19.84 -4.07
CA ASP A 367 1.37 -19.90 -5.51
C ASP A 367 2.86 -19.90 -5.89
N ILE A 368 3.53 -21.01 -5.57
CA ILE A 368 4.95 -21.24 -5.84
C ILE A 368 5.30 -21.27 -7.33
N SER A 369 4.30 -21.11 -8.22
CA SER A 369 4.52 -20.98 -9.66
C SER A 369 4.99 -19.57 -10.04
N LEU A 370 4.68 -18.56 -9.22
CA LEU A 370 5.05 -17.16 -9.45
C LEU A 370 6.55 -16.96 -9.25
N ASP A 371 7.20 -16.24 -10.17
CA ASP A 371 8.65 -16.08 -10.17
C ASP A 371 9.16 -15.37 -8.92
N TYR A 372 8.42 -14.37 -8.43
CA TYR A 372 8.78 -13.63 -7.21
C TYR A 372 8.76 -14.48 -5.94
N ILE A 373 8.06 -15.63 -5.93
CA ILE A 373 8.08 -16.60 -4.82
C ILE A 373 9.15 -17.66 -5.06
N ARG A 374 9.23 -18.17 -6.30
CA ARG A 374 10.07 -19.31 -6.66
C ARG A 374 11.57 -18.99 -6.67
N LEU A 375 11.95 -17.79 -7.09
CA LEU A 375 13.34 -17.41 -7.32
C LEU A 375 13.97 -16.85 -6.04
N TYR A 376 14.55 -17.75 -5.23
CA TYR A 376 15.21 -17.38 -3.99
C TYR A 376 16.60 -16.78 -4.20
N GLU A 377 16.78 -15.51 -3.82
CA GLU A 377 18.06 -14.78 -3.87
C GLU A 377 18.32 -14.02 -2.56
N PRO A 378 19.21 -14.51 -1.67
CA PRO A 378 19.57 -13.79 -0.46
C PRO A 378 20.57 -12.67 -0.74
N ILE A 379 20.47 -11.57 0.02
CA ILE A 379 21.45 -10.48 0.00
C ILE A 379 22.52 -10.70 1.07
N ALA A 380 23.75 -10.25 0.81
CA ALA A 380 24.77 -10.18 1.85
C ALA A 380 24.34 -9.23 2.99
N ALA A 381 24.49 -9.67 4.24
CA ALA A 381 24.10 -8.89 5.41
C ALA A 381 24.75 -7.49 5.45
N SER A 382 26.00 -7.35 4.97
CA SER A 382 26.66 -6.04 4.88
C SER A 382 25.90 -5.07 3.98
N LEU A 383 25.52 -5.52 2.77
CA LEU A 383 24.76 -4.70 1.83
C LEU A 383 23.37 -4.37 2.39
N LEU A 384 22.73 -5.33 3.06
CA LEU A 384 21.43 -5.10 3.69
C LEU A 384 21.51 -4.01 4.76
N VAL A 385 22.56 -4.02 5.59
CA VAL A 385 22.78 -2.98 6.60
C VAL A 385 23.20 -1.64 5.98
N ASP A 386 23.94 -1.64 4.87
CA ASP A 386 24.22 -0.41 4.10
C ASP A 386 22.91 0.26 3.67
N ARG A 387 21.96 -0.52 3.13
CA ARG A 387 20.62 -0.05 2.74
C ARG A 387 19.81 0.45 3.93
N MET A 388 19.95 -0.17 5.10
CA MET A 388 19.30 0.31 6.34
C MET A 388 19.82 1.68 6.75
N GLU A 389 21.13 1.91 6.71
CA GLU A 389 21.72 3.21 7.06
C GLU A 389 21.28 4.31 6.09
N GLU A 390 21.23 4.01 4.79
CA GLU A 390 20.71 4.93 3.78
C GLU A 390 19.23 5.28 4.02
N LEU A 391 18.38 4.28 4.30
CA LEU A 391 16.98 4.51 4.62
C LEU A 391 16.79 5.30 5.92
N ILE A 392 17.61 5.06 6.94
CA ILE A 392 17.60 5.87 8.17
C ILE A 392 17.94 7.32 7.85
N ALA A 393 19.00 7.56 7.08
CA ALA A 393 19.41 8.91 6.70
C ALA A 393 18.33 9.61 5.86
N GLN A 394 17.67 8.89 4.96
CA GLN A 394 16.63 9.42 4.09
C GLN A 394 15.33 9.73 4.85
N THR A 395 14.90 8.81 5.72
CA THR A 395 13.54 8.85 6.30
C THR A 395 13.51 9.40 7.71
N GLY A 396 14.65 9.47 8.39
CA GLY A 396 14.76 9.79 9.82
C GLY A 396 14.22 8.69 10.74
N GLN A 397 13.83 7.52 10.21
CA GLN A 397 13.23 6.43 10.98
C GLN A 397 14.16 5.23 11.14
N ASN A 398 14.25 4.71 12.37
CA ASN A 398 15.07 3.55 12.73
C ASN A 398 14.27 2.24 12.80
N GLY A 399 13.00 2.25 12.39
CA GLY A 399 12.11 1.09 12.40
C GLY A 399 12.09 0.38 11.05
N PHE A 400 12.27 -0.95 11.04
CA PHE A 400 12.22 -1.78 9.83
C PHE A 400 11.19 -2.90 9.91
N HIS A 401 10.49 -3.14 8.81
CA HIS A 401 9.72 -4.36 8.59
C HIS A 401 10.34 -5.08 7.40
N PHE A 402 10.88 -6.27 7.65
CA PHE A 402 11.35 -7.14 6.59
C PHE A 402 10.16 -7.92 5.99
N VAL A 403 9.83 -7.61 4.73
CA VAL A 403 8.60 -8.09 4.06
C VAL A 403 8.82 -9.37 3.24
N ASP A 404 9.83 -10.15 3.61
CA ASP A 404 10.13 -11.45 3.03
C ASP A 404 8.94 -12.41 3.11
N GLU A 405 8.78 -13.24 2.07
CA GLU A 405 7.84 -14.38 2.07
C GLU A 405 8.08 -15.30 3.28
N ALA A 406 9.36 -15.58 3.55
CA ALA A 406 9.81 -16.20 4.79
C ALA A 406 11.27 -15.80 5.02
N ALA A 407 11.55 -15.03 6.08
CA ALA A 407 12.90 -14.58 6.38
C ALA A 407 13.83 -15.76 6.73
N PRO A 408 14.96 -15.93 6.02
CA PRO A 408 15.86 -17.07 6.25
C PRO A 408 16.60 -16.94 7.59
N PRO A 409 16.55 -17.94 8.51
CA PRO A 409 17.18 -17.83 9.83
C PRO A 409 18.69 -17.57 9.80
N ALA A 410 19.39 -18.14 8.80
CA ALA A 410 20.82 -17.91 8.60
C ALA A 410 21.13 -16.45 8.25
N LEU A 411 20.30 -15.84 7.40
CA LEU A 411 20.44 -14.43 7.02
C LEU A 411 20.03 -13.51 8.17
N MET A 412 18.97 -13.84 8.92
CA MET A 412 18.59 -13.12 10.14
C MET A 412 19.73 -13.10 11.17
N ARG A 413 20.44 -14.22 11.34
CA ARG A 413 21.65 -14.29 12.19
C ARG A 413 22.74 -13.35 11.67
N ALA A 414 23.03 -13.38 10.38
CA ALA A 414 24.07 -12.56 9.77
C ALA A 414 23.74 -11.05 9.87
N LEU A 415 22.49 -10.68 9.59
CA LEU A 415 21.98 -9.32 9.78
C LEU A 415 22.14 -8.87 11.23
N ALA A 416 21.70 -9.68 12.19
CA ALA A 416 21.79 -9.35 13.60
C ALA A 416 23.23 -9.09 14.07
N LEU A 417 24.18 -9.91 13.60
CA LEU A 417 25.61 -9.71 13.88
C LEU A 417 26.15 -8.42 13.27
N GLU A 418 25.77 -8.11 12.02
CA GLU A 418 26.23 -6.90 11.35
C GLU A 418 25.64 -5.63 11.98
N ILE A 419 24.36 -5.63 12.36
CA ILE A 419 23.73 -4.54 13.14
C ILE A 419 24.49 -4.27 14.44
N ILE A 420 24.77 -5.32 15.22
CA ILE A 420 25.47 -5.20 16.51
C ILE A 420 26.90 -4.69 16.30
N LYS A 421 27.59 -5.20 15.27
CA LYS A 421 28.95 -4.79 14.91
C LYS A 421 29.02 -3.31 14.54
N ARG A 422 28.04 -2.80 13.79
CA ARG A 422 27.93 -1.38 13.44
C ARG A 422 27.34 -0.50 14.54
N LYS A 423 26.85 -1.11 15.64
CA LYS A 423 26.21 -0.44 16.76
C LYS A 423 24.97 0.38 16.35
N LEU A 424 24.26 -0.10 15.34
CA LEU A 424 23.01 0.55 14.91
C LEU A 424 21.93 0.33 15.97
N VAL A 425 21.19 1.40 16.27
CA VAL A 425 20.05 1.38 17.19
C VAL A 425 18.78 1.35 16.36
N VAL A 426 18.27 0.15 16.12
CA VAL A 426 17.11 -0.10 15.26
C VAL A 426 16.07 -0.96 15.99
N SER A 427 14.83 -0.86 15.55
CA SER A 427 13.76 -1.80 15.91
C SER A 427 13.30 -2.48 14.63
N TRP A 428 13.20 -3.81 14.64
CA TRP A 428 12.80 -4.52 13.44
C TRP A 428 11.95 -5.76 13.73
N TRP A 429 11.18 -6.17 12.73
CA TRP A 429 10.36 -7.37 12.76
C TRP A 429 10.21 -7.95 11.35
N THR A 430 9.77 -9.19 11.26
CA THR A 430 9.71 -9.93 9.99
C THR A 430 8.71 -11.07 10.03
N ASN A 431 8.40 -11.62 8.85
CA ASN A 431 7.67 -12.87 8.69
C ASN A 431 8.64 -14.05 8.66
N ILE A 432 8.30 -15.16 9.34
CA ILE A 432 9.11 -16.39 9.41
C ILE A 432 8.24 -17.62 9.17
N ARG A 433 8.90 -18.72 8.80
CA ARG A 433 8.36 -20.07 8.89
C ARG A 433 8.92 -20.73 10.16
N PHE A 434 8.09 -21.42 10.95
CA PHE A 434 8.60 -22.15 12.10
C PHE A 434 9.52 -23.30 11.67
N GLU A 435 10.73 -23.35 12.26
CA GLU A 435 11.70 -24.40 11.98
C GLU A 435 12.71 -24.58 13.12
N LYS A 436 13.45 -25.69 13.09
CA LYS A 436 14.41 -26.08 14.15
C LYS A 436 15.57 -25.09 14.32
N SER A 437 15.84 -24.26 13.31
CA SER A 437 16.90 -23.26 13.32
C SER A 437 16.68 -22.15 14.36
N PHE A 438 15.44 -21.92 14.81
CA PHE A 438 15.10 -20.96 15.85
C PHE A 438 15.40 -21.50 17.26
N THR A 439 16.69 -21.54 17.60
CA THR A 439 17.15 -21.88 18.94
C THR A 439 17.07 -20.69 19.89
N ARG A 440 17.12 -20.96 21.21
CA ARG A 440 17.17 -19.91 22.24
C ARG A 440 18.27 -18.88 21.97
N ASP A 441 19.46 -19.33 21.58
CA ASP A 441 20.60 -18.44 21.32
C ASP A 441 20.38 -17.56 20.10
N LEU A 442 19.75 -18.09 19.05
CA LEU A 442 19.37 -17.28 17.90
C LEU A 442 18.36 -16.22 18.33
N CYS A 443 17.29 -16.58 19.03
CA CYS A 443 16.28 -15.63 19.48
C CYS A 443 16.87 -14.52 20.38
N LEU A 444 17.80 -14.87 21.27
CA LEU A 444 18.51 -13.88 22.10
C LEU A 444 19.39 -12.95 21.26
N LEU A 445 20.07 -13.47 20.24
CA LEU A 445 20.86 -12.66 19.29
C LEU A 445 19.95 -11.71 18.51
N LEU A 446 18.84 -12.20 17.96
CA LEU A 446 17.88 -11.38 17.22
C LEU A 446 17.34 -10.25 18.11
N LYS A 447 16.91 -10.57 19.32
CA LYS A 447 16.47 -9.57 20.31
C LYS A 447 17.55 -8.52 20.59
N ARG A 448 18.80 -8.94 20.77
CA ARG A 448 19.93 -8.01 21.00
C ARG A 448 20.21 -7.08 19.82
N SER A 449 19.89 -7.51 18.59
CA SER A 449 20.00 -6.67 17.39
C SER A 449 18.80 -5.75 17.15
N GLY A 450 17.80 -5.73 18.05
CA GLY A 450 16.60 -4.92 17.89
C GLY A 450 15.41 -5.63 17.28
N CYS A 451 15.43 -6.96 17.14
CA CYS A 451 14.24 -7.72 16.74
C CYS A 451 13.20 -7.67 17.87
N ILE A 452 12.06 -7.04 17.62
CA ILE A 452 11.00 -6.85 18.63
C ILE A 452 9.84 -7.83 18.47
N ALA A 453 9.64 -8.37 17.27
CA ALA A 453 8.57 -9.31 16.95
C ALA A 453 8.91 -10.16 15.73
N VAL A 454 8.25 -11.31 15.61
CA VAL A 454 8.18 -12.11 14.39
C VAL A 454 6.73 -12.54 14.19
N SER A 455 6.26 -12.54 12.93
CA SER A 455 5.01 -13.19 12.54
C SER A 455 5.35 -14.57 11.96
N GLY A 456 4.76 -15.63 12.49
CA GLY A 456 5.07 -17.00 12.09
C GLY A 456 3.87 -17.71 11.48
N GLY A 457 4.00 -18.22 10.26
CA GLY A 457 2.99 -19.08 9.63
C GLY A 457 2.95 -20.46 10.29
N LEU A 458 2.01 -20.67 11.21
CA LEU A 458 1.71 -22.00 11.77
C LEU A 458 0.74 -22.78 10.87
N GLU A 459 -0.17 -22.06 10.21
CA GLU A 459 -1.29 -22.52 9.38
C GLU A 459 -2.31 -23.42 10.08
N VAL A 460 -1.87 -24.52 10.68
CA VAL A 460 -2.73 -25.48 11.36
C VAL A 460 -1.99 -26.25 12.45
N ALA A 461 -2.63 -26.42 13.61
CA ALA A 461 -2.12 -27.23 14.71
C ALA A 461 -2.54 -28.71 14.57
N SER A 462 -2.24 -29.32 13.41
CA SER A 462 -2.53 -30.74 13.14
C SER A 462 -1.47 -31.34 12.22
N ASP A 463 -0.69 -32.29 12.75
CA ASP A 463 0.39 -32.96 12.01
C ASP A 463 -0.11 -33.55 10.69
N ARG A 464 -1.29 -34.19 10.69
CA ARG A 464 -1.91 -34.74 9.49
C ARG A 464 -2.17 -33.67 8.42
N LEU A 465 -2.64 -32.49 8.80
CA LEU A 465 -2.91 -31.41 7.85
C LEU A 465 -1.61 -30.74 7.40
N LEU A 466 -0.64 -30.58 8.30
CA LEU A 466 0.71 -30.09 7.98
C LEU A 466 1.39 -30.98 6.92
N GLU A 467 1.26 -32.30 6.99
CA GLU A 467 1.78 -33.22 5.96
C GLU A 467 1.15 -32.98 4.57
N LEU A 468 -0.12 -32.56 4.51
CA LEU A 468 -0.81 -32.25 3.26
C LEU A 468 -0.42 -30.88 2.69
N ILE A 469 -0.16 -29.91 3.57
CA ILE A 469 0.13 -28.52 3.17
C ILE A 469 1.61 -28.16 3.06
N ARG A 470 2.49 -29.03 3.59
CA ARG A 470 3.96 -29.02 3.54
C ARG A 470 4.70 -27.97 4.37
#